data_AF-D1BAL0-F1
#
_entry.id   AF-D1BAL0-F1
#
_cell.length_a   1.000
_cell.length_b   1.000
_cell.length_c   1.000
_cell.angle_alpha   90.00
_cell.angle_beta   90.00
_cell.angle_gamma   90.00
#
_symmetry.space_group_name_H-M   'P 1'
#
loop_
_entity.id
_entity.type
_entity.pdbx_description
1 polymer ?
#
loop_
_entity_poly.entity_id
_entity_poly.type
_entity_poly.pdbx_seq_one_letter_code
_entity_poly.pdbx_strand_id
1 'polypeptide(L)'
;MPVLDGLPDSLLVEELRRGTCDAGLVLWRRHVEDARAVATSVVDDPEVAETVLRRAFASLLDDVAAGTDAVSGFAAHLHTSVLLGARLHRTDEPEAAILRAFRMLDRLDQRVLWAALVDGESHVGIALATSTWPEDVAVLVGRAEVRLHTAWLDQLRLDEQASDTCWWVTSRSALLRHGLRGPAATERYLQHLRGCEACAAFAVDDERFPLNLLDVLVPRR
;
A
#
# COMPACT_ATOMS: atom_id res chain seq x y z
N MET A 1 -1.27 33.40 -12.59
CA MET A 1 -2.22 32.95 -13.64
C MET A 1 -3.61 32.91 -13.01
N PRO A 2 -4.36 34.02 -13.07
CA PRO A 2 -5.46 34.29 -12.14
C PRO A 2 -6.67 33.37 -12.27
N VAL A 3 -6.85 32.69 -13.41
CA VAL A 3 -8.02 31.81 -13.64
C VAL A 3 -7.91 30.50 -12.85
N LEU A 4 -6.72 29.90 -12.77
CA LEU A 4 -6.53 28.62 -12.08
C LEU A 4 -6.52 28.79 -10.55
N ASP A 5 -6.00 29.91 -10.05
CA ASP A 5 -5.88 30.17 -8.61
C ASP A 5 -7.25 30.25 -7.89
N GLY A 6 -8.36 30.44 -8.61
CA GLY A 6 -9.73 30.45 -8.07
C GLY A 6 -10.50 29.13 -8.18
N LEU A 7 -9.96 28.11 -8.86
CA LEU A 7 -10.66 26.84 -9.06
C LEU A 7 -10.60 25.95 -7.81
N PRO A 8 -11.63 25.15 -7.49
CA PRO A 8 -11.55 24.11 -6.48
C PRO A 8 -10.59 22.99 -6.92
N ASP A 9 -10.02 22.26 -5.95
CA ASP A 9 -8.99 21.26 -6.22
C ASP A 9 -9.46 20.14 -7.16
N SER A 10 -10.74 19.76 -7.12
CA SER A 10 -11.32 18.79 -8.05
C SER A 10 -11.27 19.25 -9.51
N LEU A 11 -11.46 20.54 -9.77
CA LEU A 11 -11.34 21.10 -11.12
C LEU A 11 -9.87 21.27 -11.53
N LEU A 12 -8.98 21.59 -10.59
CA LEU A 12 -7.54 21.62 -10.87
C LEU A 12 -6.99 20.23 -11.22
N VAL A 13 -7.48 19.18 -10.55
CA VAL A 13 -7.16 17.78 -10.89
C VAL A 13 -7.63 17.42 -12.29
N GLU A 14 -8.84 17.84 -12.68
CA GLU A 14 -9.35 17.61 -14.03
C GLU A 14 -8.56 18.39 -15.10
N GLU A 15 -8.16 19.63 -14.83
CA GLU A 15 -7.30 20.39 -15.73
C GLU A 15 -5.89 19.78 -15.86
N LEU A 16 -5.36 19.23 -14.77
CA LEU A 16 -4.10 18.48 -14.80
C LEU A 16 -4.22 17.22 -15.66
N ARG A 17 -5.34 16.49 -15.54
CA ARG A 17 -5.65 15.31 -16.39
C ARG A 17 -5.71 15.65 -17.88
N ARG A 18 -6.12 16.89 -18.22
CA ARG A 18 -6.13 17.41 -19.60
C ARG A 18 -4.76 17.87 -20.10
N GLY A 19 -3.72 17.77 -19.27
CA GLY A 19 -2.34 18.14 -19.62
C GLY A 19 -1.94 19.56 -19.22
N THR A 20 -2.77 20.28 -18.46
CA THR A 20 -2.45 21.62 -17.97
C THR A 20 -1.56 21.54 -16.74
N CYS A 21 -0.24 21.43 -16.93
CA CYS A 21 0.74 21.30 -15.84
C CYS A 21 0.66 22.45 -14.80
N ASP A 22 0.25 23.66 -15.22
CA ASP A 22 0.09 24.82 -14.33
C ASP A 22 -0.95 24.59 -13.21
N ALA A 23 -1.93 23.71 -13.44
CA ALA A 23 -2.89 23.31 -12.41
C ALA A 23 -2.22 22.54 -11.26
N GLY A 24 -1.21 21.72 -11.57
CA GLY A 24 -0.38 21.03 -10.58
C GLY A 24 0.41 22.02 -9.71
N LEU A 25 0.90 23.13 -10.27
CA LEU A 25 1.60 24.16 -9.49
C LEU A 25 0.69 24.90 -8.50
N VAL A 26 -0.58 25.10 -8.87
CA VAL A 26 -1.58 25.71 -7.98
C VAL A 26 -1.88 24.76 -6.82
N LEU A 27 -2.08 23.48 -7.12
CA LEU A 27 -2.27 22.43 -6.12
C LEU A 27 -1.07 22.32 -5.17
N TRP A 28 0.16 22.41 -5.69
CA TRP A 28 1.38 22.44 -4.86
C TRP A 28 1.34 23.59 -3.86
N ARG A 29 1.16 24.83 -4.35
CA ARG A 29 1.19 26.03 -3.48
C ARG A 29 0.14 25.98 -2.37
N ARG A 30 -1.01 25.37 -2.63
CA ARG A 30 -2.10 25.26 -1.65
C ARG A 30 -1.82 24.24 -0.55
N HIS A 31 -1.19 23.12 -0.90
CA HIS A 31 -1.07 21.97 0.00
C HIS A 31 0.33 21.71 0.52
N VAL A 32 1.35 22.41 0.01
CA VAL A 32 2.76 22.18 0.37
C VAL A 32 3.03 22.36 1.86
N GLU A 33 2.43 23.38 2.49
CA GLU A 33 2.68 23.66 3.92
C GLU A 33 2.02 22.60 4.81
N ASP A 34 0.78 22.21 4.51
CA ASP A 34 0.05 21.17 5.25
C ASP A 34 0.76 19.81 5.10
N ALA A 35 1.13 19.44 3.86
CA ALA A 35 1.84 18.21 3.58
C ALA A 35 3.28 18.19 4.14
N ARG A 36 3.94 19.35 4.20
CA ARG A 36 5.24 19.52 4.88
C ARG A 36 5.11 19.30 6.37
N ALA A 37 4.07 19.84 7.01
CA ALA A 37 3.80 19.59 8.43
C ALA A 37 3.64 18.09 8.70
N VAL A 38 2.91 17.37 7.83
CA VAL A 38 2.81 15.91 7.89
C VAL A 38 4.19 15.24 7.73
N ALA A 39 4.97 15.59 6.71
CA ALA A 39 6.30 15.00 6.49
C ALA A 39 7.22 15.18 7.70
N THR A 40 7.30 16.40 8.25
CA THR A 40 8.13 16.73 9.42
C THR A 40 7.64 16.09 10.72
N SER A 41 6.38 15.67 10.79
CA SER A 41 5.87 14.92 11.96
C SER A 41 6.33 13.46 12.01
N VAL A 42 6.82 12.94 10.88
CA VAL A 42 7.21 11.52 10.71
C VAL A 42 8.71 11.36 10.45
N VAL A 43 9.37 12.42 9.96
CA VAL A 43 10.79 12.47 9.61
C VAL A 43 11.47 13.58 10.41
N ASP A 44 12.51 13.22 11.16
CA ASP A 44 13.28 14.18 11.97
C ASP A 44 14.23 15.06 11.13
N ASP A 45 14.76 14.54 10.02
CA ASP A 45 15.65 15.29 9.13
C ASP A 45 14.86 16.18 8.15
N PRO A 46 15.10 17.50 8.14
CA PRO A 46 14.36 18.45 7.30
C PRO A 46 14.64 18.31 5.80
N GLU A 47 15.86 17.95 5.38
CA GLU A 47 16.19 17.77 3.96
C GLU A 47 15.51 16.51 3.40
N VAL A 48 15.45 15.49 4.25
CA VAL A 48 14.76 14.24 3.99
C VAL A 48 13.25 14.46 3.87
N ALA A 49 12.65 15.20 4.81
CA ALA A 49 11.21 15.49 4.81
C ALA A 49 10.80 16.22 3.52
N GLU A 50 11.60 17.18 3.07
CA GLU A 50 11.39 17.90 1.81
C GLU A 50 11.53 16.98 0.59
N THR A 51 12.50 16.07 0.59
CA THR A 51 12.69 15.09 -0.49
C THR A 51 11.50 14.14 -0.62
N VAL A 52 11.02 13.63 0.52
CA VAL A 52 9.82 12.79 0.61
C VAL A 52 8.60 13.53 0.05
N LEU A 53 8.40 14.78 0.47
CA LEU A 53 7.28 15.61 0.03
C LEU A 53 7.30 15.81 -1.49
N ARG A 54 8.46 16.20 -2.05
CA ARG A 54 8.62 16.40 -3.49
C ARG A 54 8.35 15.12 -4.29
N ARG A 55 8.87 13.99 -3.82
CA ARG A 55 8.68 12.68 -4.47
C ARG A 55 7.22 12.22 -4.40
N ALA A 56 6.57 12.37 -3.24
CA ALA A 56 5.16 12.04 -3.06
C ALA A 56 4.27 12.89 -3.98
N PHE A 57 4.57 14.17 -4.10
CA PHE A 57 3.85 15.06 -5.00
C PHE A 57 4.07 14.72 -6.47
N ALA A 58 5.31 14.45 -6.88
CA ALA A 58 5.60 14.04 -8.26
C ALA A 58 4.87 12.76 -8.64
N SER A 59 4.91 11.73 -7.78
CA SER A 59 4.17 10.49 -7.98
C SER A 59 2.66 10.75 -8.09
N LEU A 60 2.12 11.64 -7.26
CA LEU A 60 0.72 12.00 -7.31
C LEU A 60 0.33 12.70 -8.61
N LEU A 61 1.17 13.61 -9.12
CA LEU A 61 0.92 14.26 -10.41
C LEU A 61 0.94 13.24 -11.55
N ASP A 62 1.88 12.29 -11.52
CA ASP A 62 1.95 11.20 -12.50
C ASP A 62 0.70 10.31 -12.43
N ASP A 63 0.23 9.98 -11.23
CA ASP A 63 -0.99 9.18 -11.01
C ASP A 63 -2.24 9.90 -11.54
N VAL A 64 -2.35 11.21 -11.31
CA VAL A 64 -3.46 12.05 -11.82
C VAL A 64 -3.40 12.18 -13.34
N ALA A 65 -2.22 12.43 -13.91
CA ALA A 65 -2.03 12.52 -15.36
C ALA A 65 -2.34 11.20 -16.07
N ALA A 66 -2.03 10.07 -15.42
CA ALA A 66 -2.40 8.74 -15.89
C ALA A 66 -3.89 8.39 -15.69
N GLY A 67 -4.67 9.26 -15.01
CA GLY A 67 -6.08 9.02 -14.72
C GLY A 67 -6.33 7.88 -13.73
N THR A 68 -5.37 7.63 -12.83
CA THR A 68 -5.39 6.51 -11.89
C THR A 68 -5.67 6.91 -10.44
N ASP A 69 -6.14 8.14 -10.21
CA ASP A 69 -6.40 8.77 -8.90
C ASP A 69 -7.67 8.23 -8.23
N ALA A 70 -7.49 7.45 -7.17
CA ALA A 70 -8.53 6.64 -6.54
C ALA A 70 -8.74 6.89 -5.04
N VAL A 71 -8.28 8.03 -4.50
CA VAL A 71 -8.53 8.45 -3.11
C VAL A 71 -9.37 9.73 -3.13
N SER A 72 -10.40 9.79 -2.30
CA SER A 72 -11.28 10.96 -2.16
C SER A 72 -10.49 12.20 -1.73
N GLY A 73 -10.36 13.17 -2.64
CA GLY A 73 -9.75 14.46 -2.38
C GLY A 73 -8.23 14.48 -2.55
N PHE A 74 -7.74 15.50 -3.26
CA PHE A 74 -6.31 15.72 -3.54
C PHE A 74 -5.44 15.71 -2.26
N ALA A 75 -5.91 16.40 -1.21
CA ALA A 75 -5.19 16.52 0.05
C ALA A 75 -5.03 15.16 0.77
N ALA A 76 -6.09 14.34 0.81
CA ALA A 76 -6.04 13.02 1.43
C ALA A 76 -5.05 12.11 0.68
N HIS A 77 -5.10 12.13 -0.65
CA HIS A 77 -4.15 11.36 -1.46
C HIS A 77 -2.71 11.82 -1.26
N LEU A 78 -2.48 13.15 -1.22
CA LEU A 78 -1.15 13.71 -0.97
C LEU A 78 -0.61 13.31 0.40
N HIS A 79 -1.43 13.39 1.45
CA HIS A 79 -1.05 12.96 2.78
C HIS A 79 -0.67 11.47 2.81
N THR A 80 -1.48 10.60 2.20
CA THR A 80 -1.16 9.17 2.08
C THR A 80 0.17 8.95 1.35
N SER A 81 0.39 9.61 0.22
CA SER A 81 1.64 9.49 -0.55
C SER A 81 2.86 10.00 0.23
N VAL A 82 2.71 11.08 1.00
CA VAL A 82 3.77 11.61 1.88
C VAL A 82 4.07 10.64 3.01
N LEU A 83 3.05 10.08 3.66
CA LEU A 83 3.22 9.10 4.74
C LEU A 83 3.93 7.83 4.22
N LEU A 84 3.55 7.36 3.04
CA LEU A 84 4.22 6.24 2.37
C LEU A 84 5.68 6.57 2.03
N GLY A 85 5.95 7.75 1.45
CA GLY A 85 7.30 8.18 1.12
C GLY A 85 8.21 8.39 2.34
N ALA A 86 7.67 8.97 3.42
CA ALA A 86 8.39 9.22 4.68
C ALA A 86 8.87 7.91 5.31
N ARG A 87 8.04 6.87 5.19
CA ARG A 87 8.34 5.55 5.70
C ARG A 87 9.46 4.86 4.92
N LEU A 88 9.46 5.03 3.59
CA LEU A 88 10.48 4.45 2.72
C LEU A 88 11.84 5.15 2.83
N HIS A 89 11.89 6.39 3.32
CA HIS A 89 13.16 7.06 3.59
C HIS A 89 13.89 6.47 4.82
N ARG A 90 13.24 5.63 5.63
CA ARG A 90 13.87 5.11 6.85
C ARG A 90 14.96 4.06 6.58
N THR A 91 15.09 3.49 5.38
CA THR A 91 16.17 2.52 5.12
C THR A 91 16.48 2.37 3.62
N ASP A 92 17.76 2.19 3.30
CA ASP A 92 18.30 1.52 2.10
C ASP A 92 17.84 0.03 2.01
N GLU A 93 16.79 -0.36 2.74
CA GLU A 93 16.27 -1.71 2.77
C GLU A 93 15.27 -1.89 1.64
N PRO A 94 15.29 -3.04 0.97
CA PRO A 94 14.30 -3.36 -0.03
C PRO A 94 12.90 -3.25 0.57
N GLU A 95 12.00 -2.52 -0.10
CA GLU A 95 10.59 -2.35 0.29
C GLU A 95 9.97 -3.68 0.77
N ALA A 96 9.12 -3.67 1.79
CA ALA A 96 8.51 -4.92 2.25
C ALA A 96 7.76 -5.60 1.09
N ALA A 97 7.97 -6.91 0.89
CA ALA A 97 7.38 -7.64 -0.24
C ALA A 97 5.84 -7.53 -0.30
N ILE A 98 5.18 -7.45 0.85
CA ILE A 98 3.73 -7.26 0.94
C ILE A 98 3.29 -5.85 0.48
N LEU A 99 4.11 -4.81 0.70
CA LEU A 99 3.81 -3.45 0.24
C LEU A 99 3.95 -3.35 -1.28
N ARG A 100 5.00 -3.97 -1.85
CA ARG A 100 5.12 -4.13 -3.31
C ARG A 100 3.92 -4.85 -3.90
N ALA A 101 3.51 -5.97 -3.29
CA ALA A 101 2.35 -6.74 -3.72
C ALA A 101 1.05 -5.90 -3.70
N PHE A 102 0.81 -5.15 -2.62
CA PHE A 102 -0.33 -4.25 -2.51
C PHE A 102 -0.35 -3.21 -3.64
N ARG A 103 0.80 -2.60 -3.95
CA ARG A 103 0.93 -1.62 -5.05
C ARG A 103 0.67 -2.22 -6.44
N MET A 104 0.86 -3.53 -6.61
CA MET A 104 0.62 -4.24 -7.87
C MET A 104 -0.84 -4.67 -8.07
N LEU A 105 -1.68 -4.60 -7.03
CA LEU A 105 -3.11 -4.92 -7.15
C LEU A 105 -3.85 -3.90 -8.01
N ASP A 106 -5.04 -4.29 -8.49
CA ASP A 106 -5.93 -3.33 -9.12
C ASP A 106 -6.39 -2.26 -8.13
N ARG A 107 -6.89 -1.13 -8.65
CA ARG A 107 -7.26 0.02 -7.82
C ARG A 107 -8.47 -0.25 -6.93
N LEU A 108 -9.37 -1.15 -7.33
CA LEU A 108 -10.55 -1.50 -6.54
C LEU A 108 -10.13 -2.28 -5.29
N ASP A 109 -9.22 -3.24 -5.44
CA ASP A 109 -8.64 -4.00 -4.35
C ASP A 109 -7.87 -3.12 -3.37
N GLN A 110 -7.00 -2.24 -3.88
CA GLN A 110 -6.26 -1.30 -3.04
C GLN A 110 -7.21 -0.47 -2.17
N ARG A 111 -8.30 0.04 -2.75
CA ARG A 111 -9.29 0.87 -2.05
C ARG A 111 -10.05 0.09 -0.99
N VAL A 112 -10.56 -1.09 -1.35
CA VAL A 112 -11.33 -1.93 -0.43
C VAL A 112 -10.48 -2.35 0.77
N LEU A 113 -9.24 -2.78 0.51
CA LEU A 113 -8.31 -3.16 1.58
C LEU A 113 -7.91 -1.96 2.44
N TRP A 114 -7.67 -0.79 1.85
CA TRP A 114 -7.38 0.43 2.61
C TRP A 114 -8.55 0.81 3.53
N ALA A 115 -9.76 0.91 2.97
CA ALA A 115 -10.95 1.28 3.73
C ALA A 115 -11.24 0.28 4.86
N ALA A 116 -11.09 -1.02 4.59
CA ALA A 116 -11.33 -2.07 5.58
C ALA A 116 -10.26 -2.12 6.68
N LEU A 117 -8.98 -2.03 6.31
CA LEU A 117 -7.86 -2.27 7.22
C LEU A 117 -7.38 -0.98 7.89
N VAL A 118 -7.17 0.08 7.12
CA VAL A 118 -6.53 1.32 7.58
C VAL A 118 -7.56 2.28 8.17
N ASP A 119 -8.62 2.57 7.42
CA ASP A 119 -9.64 3.53 7.86
C ASP A 119 -10.61 2.89 8.87
N GLY A 120 -10.69 1.56 8.91
CA GLY A 120 -11.63 0.82 9.75
C GLY A 120 -13.09 1.10 9.37
N GLU A 121 -13.36 1.36 8.09
CA GLU A 121 -14.69 1.66 7.60
C GLU A 121 -15.65 0.48 7.77
N SER A 122 -16.91 0.80 8.09
CA SER A 122 -17.98 -0.20 8.11
C SER A 122 -18.29 -0.71 6.70
N HIS A 123 -18.89 -1.91 6.59
CA HIS A 123 -19.33 -2.44 5.30
C HIS A 123 -20.26 -1.48 4.53
N VAL A 124 -21.08 -0.70 5.23
CA VAL A 124 -21.95 0.29 4.58
C VAL A 124 -21.13 1.43 3.95
N GLY A 125 -20.08 1.91 4.62
CA GLY A 125 -19.17 2.93 4.09
C GLY A 125 -18.45 2.45 2.84
N ILE A 126 -17.86 1.26 2.93
CA ILE A 126 -17.16 0.62 1.81
C ILE A 126 -18.12 0.39 0.63
N ALA A 127 -19.36 -0.05 0.91
CA ALA A 127 -20.37 -0.27 -0.12
C ALA A 127 -20.70 1.01 -0.90
N LEU A 128 -20.89 2.11 -0.19
CA LEU A 128 -21.15 3.43 -0.79
C LEU A 128 -19.95 3.92 -1.61
N ALA A 129 -18.72 3.72 -1.12
CA ALA A 129 -17.50 4.15 -1.81
C ALA A 129 -17.17 3.32 -3.06
N THR A 130 -17.66 2.08 -3.14
CA THR A 130 -17.38 1.13 -4.24
C THR A 130 -18.59 0.86 -5.14
N SER A 131 -19.73 1.50 -4.86
CA SER A 131 -21.01 1.28 -5.58
C SER A 131 -21.44 -0.20 -5.59
N THR A 132 -21.16 -0.92 -4.49
CA THR A 132 -21.60 -2.31 -4.29
C THR A 132 -22.66 -2.39 -3.19
N TRP A 133 -23.18 -3.59 -2.94
CA TRP A 133 -24.15 -3.82 -1.88
C TRP A 133 -23.44 -4.20 -0.56
N PRO A 134 -23.92 -3.74 0.61
CA PRO A 134 -23.29 -4.03 1.91
C PRO A 134 -23.06 -5.53 2.19
N GLU A 135 -23.95 -6.39 1.72
CA GLU A 135 -23.85 -7.85 1.83
C GLU A 135 -22.70 -8.46 1.01
N ASP A 136 -22.30 -7.80 -0.07
CA ASP A 136 -21.24 -8.26 -0.98
C ASP A 136 -19.84 -7.81 -0.52
N VAL A 137 -19.76 -6.83 0.40
CA VAL A 137 -18.49 -6.24 0.84
C VAL A 137 -17.57 -7.28 1.47
N ALA A 138 -18.08 -8.19 2.29
CA ALA A 138 -17.25 -9.24 2.89
C ALA A 138 -16.62 -10.15 1.82
N VAL A 139 -17.36 -10.46 0.76
CA VAL A 139 -16.86 -11.25 -0.37
C VAL A 139 -15.84 -10.44 -1.18
N LEU A 140 -16.09 -9.14 -1.37
CA LEU A 140 -15.18 -8.24 -2.07
C LEU A 140 -13.84 -8.10 -1.34
N VAL A 141 -13.86 -7.86 -0.03
CA VAL A 141 -12.68 -7.81 0.84
C VAL A 141 -11.92 -9.14 0.77
N GLY A 142 -12.60 -10.27 0.99
CA GLY A 142 -11.96 -11.58 0.95
C GLY A 142 -11.31 -11.90 -0.41
N ARG A 143 -11.90 -11.45 -1.53
CA ARG A 143 -11.29 -11.60 -2.86
C ARG A 143 -10.04 -10.73 -3.01
N ALA A 144 -10.09 -9.49 -2.53
CA ALA A 144 -8.94 -8.59 -2.54
C ALA A 144 -7.78 -9.14 -1.67
N GLU A 145 -8.09 -9.71 -0.51
CA GLU A 145 -7.11 -10.39 0.36
C GLU A 145 -6.46 -11.59 -0.34
N VAL A 146 -7.23 -12.42 -1.03
CA VAL A 146 -6.67 -13.55 -1.80
C VAL A 146 -5.72 -13.07 -2.90
N ARG A 147 -6.08 -11.99 -3.61
CA ARG A 147 -5.21 -11.40 -4.63
C ARG A 147 -3.94 -10.80 -4.01
N LEU A 148 -4.05 -10.10 -2.88
CA LEU A 148 -2.91 -9.59 -2.13
C LEU A 148 -1.96 -10.71 -1.72
N HIS A 149 -2.50 -11.79 -1.14
CA HIS A 149 -1.70 -12.93 -0.68
C HIS A 149 -0.97 -13.60 -1.85
N THR A 150 -1.66 -13.78 -2.98
CA THR A 150 -1.07 -14.35 -4.20
C THR A 150 0.07 -13.48 -4.73
N ALA A 151 -0.16 -12.17 -4.86
CA ALA A 151 0.86 -11.23 -5.33
C ALA A 151 2.07 -11.18 -4.37
N TRP A 152 1.85 -11.31 -3.06
CA TRP A 152 2.92 -11.35 -2.08
C TRP A 152 3.79 -12.61 -2.21
N LEU A 153 3.18 -13.78 -2.41
CA LEU A 153 3.91 -15.02 -2.67
C LEU A 153 4.73 -14.94 -3.96
N ASP A 154 4.20 -14.28 -5.01
CA ASP A 154 4.94 -14.05 -6.25
C ASP A 154 6.16 -13.14 -6.03
N GLN A 155 6.07 -12.11 -5.19
CA GLN A 155 7.22 -11.26 -4.84
C GLN A 155 8.34 -12.06 -4.16
N LEU A 156 7.99 -13.02 -3.29
CA LEU A 156 8.97 -13.88 -2.61
C LEU A 156 9.59 -14.90 -3.56
N ARG A 157 8.87 -15.32 -4.59
CA ARG A 157 9.38 -16.23 -5.63
C ARG A 157 10.39 -15.56 -6.55
N LEU A 158 10.22 -14.27 -6.79
CA LEU A 158 11.10 -13.48 -7.66
C LEU A 158 12.39 -13.02 -6.96
N ASP A 159 12.54 -13.29 -5.66
CA ASP A 159 13.78 -13.04 -4.93
C ASP A 159 14.88 -14.00 -5.41
N GLU A 160 16.00 -13.44 -5.87
CA GLU A 160 17.14 -14.19 -6.40
C GLU A 160 17.78 -15.13 -5.34
N GLN A 161 17.59 -14.83 -4.06
CA GLN A 161 18.06 -15.66 -2.94
C GLN A 161 17.13 -16.84 -2.63
N ALA A 162 15.96 -16.93 -3.28
CA ALA A 162 14.98 -17.97 -3.00
C ALA A 162 15.38 -19.31 -3.64
N SER A 163 15.45 -20.36 -2.81
CA SER A 163 15.65 -21.74 -3.27
C SER A 163 14.33 -22.41 -3.67
N ASP A 164 14.40 -23.53 -4.41
CA ASP A 164 13.24 -24.38 -4.70
C ASP A 164 12.52 -24.87 -3.41
N THR A 165 13.27 -25.01 -2.32
CA THR A 165 12.70 -25.36 -1.01
C THR A 165 11.95 -24.20 -0.35
N CYS A 166 12.37 -22.95 -0.57
CA CYS A 166 11.63 -21.76 -0.14
C CYS A 166 10.26 -21.70 -0.83
N TRP A 167 10.21 -21.94 -2.14
CA TRP A 167 8.95 -21.98 -2.89
C TRP A 167 7.99 -23.05 -2.36
N TRP A 168 8.49 -24.25 -2.00
CA TRP A 168 7.65 -25.31 -1.43
C TRP A 168 6.99 -24.89 -0.11
N VAL A 169 7.70 -24.10 0.71
CA VAL A 169 7.26 -23.56 2.00
C VAL A 169 6.25 -22.43 1.80
N THR A 170 6.59 -21.42 1.00
CA THR A 170 5.72 -20.23 0.79
C THR A 170 4.43 -20.59 0.07
N SER A 171 4.46 -21.48 -0.93
CA SER A 171 3.25 -21.96 -1.65
C SER A 171 2.25 -22.73 -0.77
N ARG A 172 2.66 -23.15 0.44
CA ARG A 172 1.82 -23.90 1.38
C ARG A 172 1.41 -23.09 2.61
N SER A 173 1.80 -21.83 2.71
CA SER A 173 1.45 -20.90 3.79
C SER A 173 -0.05 -20.87 4.09
N ALA A 174 -0.90 -20.80 3.06
CA ALA A 174 -2.35 -20.85 3.24
C ALA A 174 -2.86 -22.17 3.85
N LEU A 175 -2.21 -23.31 3.55
CA LEU A 175 -2.53 -24.61 4.15
C LEU A 175 -2.02 -24.71 5.59
N LEU A 176 -0.92 -24.03 5.91
CA LEU A 176 -0.34 -23.94 7.25
C LEU A 176 -1.25 -23.19 8.22
N ARG A 177 -1.90 -22.11 7.77
CA ARG A 177 -2.92 -21.37 8.56
C ARG A 177 -4.07 -22.26 9.04
N HIS A 178 -4.33 -23.37 8.35
CA HIS A 178 -5.37 -24.35 8.69
C HIS A 178 -4.80 -25.71 9.14
N GLY A 179 -3.49 -25.77 9.39
CA GLY A 179 -2.75 -26.97 9.78
C GLY A 179 -2.29 -27.80 8.58
N LEU A 180 -0.97 -27.98 8.44
CA LEU A 180 -0.41 -28.95 7.49
C LEU A 180 -0.97 -30.34 7.78
N ARG A 181 -1.48 -30.99 6.74
CA ARG A 181 -1.93 -32.38 6.84
C ARG A 181 -0.72 -33.30 6.76
N GLY A 182 -0.25 -33.75 7.93
CA GLY A 182 0.69 -34.87 8.07
C GLY A 182 2.00 -34.51 8.80
N PRO A 183 2.54 -35.45 9.61
CA PRO A 183 3.73 -35.19 10.43
C PRO A 183 5.00 -34.94 9.58
N ALA A 184 5.17 -35.64 8.47
CA ALA A 184 6.35 -35.48 7.60
C ALA A 184 6.39 -34.11 6.89
N ALA A 185 5.24 -33.57 6.48
CA ALA A 185 5.15 -32.25 5.88
C ALA A 185 5.46 -31.15 6.91
N THR A 186 4.96 -31.33 8.14
CA THR A 186 5.21 -30.43 9.26
C THR A 186 6.69 -30.40 9.64
N GLU A 187 7.35 -31.55 9.76
CA GLU A 187 8.78 -31.61 10.07
C GLU A 187 9.62 -30.95 8.97
N ARG A 188 9.34 -31.26 7.70
CA ARG A 188 10.04 -30.65 6.55
C ARG A 188 9.91 -29.12 6.56
N TYR A 189 8.72 -28.62 6.90
CA TYR A 189 8.47 -27.18 7.03
C TYR A 189 9.29 -26.56 8.15
N LEU A 190 9.20 -27.09 9.38
CA LEU A 190 9.94 -26.58 10.54
C LEU A 190 11.46 -26.70 10.38
N GLN A 191 11.94 -27.73 9.69
CA GLN A 191 13.35 -27.88 9.33
C GLN A 191 13.81 -26.75 8.41
N HIS A 192 13.01 -26.36 7.42
CA HIS A 192 13.36 -25.27 6.52
C HIS A 192 13.35 -23.91 7.25
N LEU A 193 12.35 -23.64 8.08
CA LEU A 193 12.29 -22.39 8.87
C LEU A 193 13.51 -22.23 9.78
N ARG A 194 14.07 -23.33 10.31
CA ARG A 194 15.31 -23.31 11.10
C ARG A 194 16.56 -22.97 10.29
N GLY A 195 16.51 -23.15 8.97
CA GLY A 195 17.67 -22.98 8.07
C GLY A 195 17.57 -21.80 7.10
N CYS A 196 16.45 -21.09 7.05
CA CYS A 196 16.23 -19.95 6.16
C CYS A 196 15.55 -18.80 6.90
N GLU A 197 16.32 -17.74 7.20
CA GLU A 197 15.83 -16.57 7.92
C GLU A 197 14.70 -15.83 7.18
N ALA A 198 14.78 -15.73 5.85
CA ALA A 198 13.74 -15.11 5.03
C ALA A 198 12.40 -15.85 5.14
N CYS A 199 12.41 -17.19 5.08
CA CYS A 199 11.19 -17.99 5.26
C CYS A 199 10.67 -17.96 6.71
N ALA A 200 11.56 -17.86 7.69
CA ALA A 200 11.16 -17.69 9.09
C ALA A 200 10.46 -16.35 9.34
N ALA A 201 11.02 -15.25 8.81
CA ALA A 201 10.40 -13.93 8.88
C ALA A 201 9.03 -13.92 8.16
N PHE A 202 8.98 -14.47 6.94
CA PHE A 202 7.74 -14.61 6.20
C PHE A 202 6.67 -15.40 6.97
N ALA A 203 7.03 -16.50 7.64
CA ALA A 203 6.07 -17.31 8.40
C ALA A 203 5.41 -16.50 9.53
N VAL A 204 6.19 -15.69 10.25
CA VAL A 204 5.69 -14.79 11.30
C VAL A 204 4.73 -13.75 10.72
N ASP A 205 5.09 -13.15 9.58
CA ASP A 205 4.25 -12.17 8.91
C ASP A 205 2.96 -12.79 8.36
N ASP A 206 3.02 -14.01 7.83
CA ASP A 206 1.87 -14.72 7.22
C ASP A 206 0.82 -15.11 8.27
N GLU A 207 1.23 -15.45 9.49
CA GLU A 207 0.31 -15.69 10.62
C GLU A 207 -0.55 -14.48 10.95
N ARG A 208 -0.05 -13.26 10.68
CA ARG A 208 -0.74 -12.00 10.94
C ARG A 208 -1.47 -11.46 9.73
N PHE A 209 -1.45 -12.16 8.59
CA PHE A 209 -2.12 -11.71 7.37
C PHE A 209 -3.64 -11.55 7.57
N PRO A 210 -4.28 -10.47 7.07
CA PRO A 210 -3.71 -9.34 6.31
C PRO A 210 -3.24 -8.16 7.20
N LEU A 211 -3.30 -8.27 8.53
CA LEU A 211 -2.95 -7.19 9.46
C LEU A 211 -1.45 -6.85 9.47
N ASN A 212 -0.58 -7.74 9.01
CA ASN A 212 0.82 -7.42 8.76
C ASN A 212 0.99 -6.28 7.73
N LEU A 213 0.03 -6.10 6.81
CA LEU A 213 -0.01 -4.92 5.94
C LEU A 213 -0.17 -3.64 6.76
N LEU A 214 -0.93 -3.64 7.85
CA LEU A 214 -1.09 -2.47 8.72
C LEU A 214 0.19 -2.11 9.45
N ASP A 215 0.94 -3.10 9.91
CA ASP A 215 2.25 -2.82 10.51
C ASP A 215 3.12 -2.05 9.53
N VAL A 216 3.02 -2.34 8.22
CA VAL A 216 3.75 -1.68 7.12
C VAL A 216 3.09 -0.38 6.61
N LEU A 217 1.79 -0.19 6.75
CA LEU A 217 1.11 1.04 6.33
C LEU A 217 1.06 2.10 7.44
N VAL A 218 0.90 1.70 8.71
CA VAL A 218 0.68 2.58 9.87
C VAL A 218 1.67 2.23 11.00
N PRO A 219 2.77 2.99 11.19
CA PRO A 219 3.74 2.67 12.23
C PRO A 219 3.13 2.86 13.62
N ARG A 220 3.34 1.91 14.53
CA ARG A 220 3.08 2.11 15.97
C ARG A 220 4.15 3.05 16.54
N ARG A 221 3.70 4.08 17.25
CA ARG A 221 4.53 5.06 17.98
C ARG A 221 5.47 4.40 18.98
#